data_AF-A0A2V5Z6A8-F1
#
_entry.id   AF-A0A2V5Z6A8-F1
#
_cell.length_a   1.000
_cell.length_b   1.000
_cell.length_c   1.000
_cell.angle_alpha   90.00
_cell.angle_beta   90.00
_cell.angle_gamma   90.00
#
_symmetry.space_group_name_H-M   'P 1'
#
loop_
_entity.id
_entity.type
_entity.pdbx_description
1 polymer ?
#
loop_
_entity_poly.entity_id
_entity_poly.type
_entity_poly.pdbx_seq_one_letter_code
_entity_poly.pdbx_strand_id
1 'polypeptide(L)'
;MRERTIQLRRATSLFAYWGDGRLFFHNFALRLTVSARPITCELLDFFSDWRTSQAAINCFADYTPRSVRSAISQLVKHRLLLPKDSPELKQDTHIAKEWSDWLPEGSFHFSTKDPPLADLSSWSLNRLKSILPKTPRPKIFKTVKGAKKMLLPTRAFPESEFARVLLTRKTHREFSKQKLPLETVSQLLSLVWGVTGHLQSPVFGKLLRKTSPSAGARHPGEVYLMALRVKGLRAGLYHYHPGHHRLERINSNATPDKARLYCGRQRYVRDAAALFLMTAVFRRTMWKYDYARAYRVVLLDAGHLCQTFCLVATWLGLAPFCTAALKDTLIERDLGIDGICESVLYVAGVGLPAILAPVK
;
A
#
# COMPACT_ATOMS: atom_id res chain seq x y z
N MET A 1 35.54 17.87 29.37
CA MET A 1 35.16 17.00 28.23
C MET A 1 34.63 17.90 27.13
N ARG A 2 35.21 17.87 25.91
CA ARG A 2 34.66 18.63 24.78
C ARG A 2 33.27 18.07 24.47
N GLU A 3 32.22 18.87 24.59
CA GLU A 3 30.88 18.50 24.13
C GLU A 3 31.00 18.04 22.67
N ARG A 4 30.58 16.80 22.38
CA ARG A 4 30.51 16.32 20.99
C ARG A 4 29.57 17.26 20.24
N THR A 5 30.10 18.02 19.31
CA THR A 5 29.31 18.92 18.48
C THR A 5 28.42 18.09 17.56
N ILE A 6 27.15 17.96 17.90
CA ILE A 6 26.17 17.20 17.10
C ILE A 6 25.92 17.97 15.80
N GLN A 7 26.17 17.31 14.66
CA GLN A 7 25.76 17.81 13.34
C GLN A 7 24.31 17.39 13.07
N LEU A 8 23.51 18.35 12.65
CA LEU A 8 22.09 18.23 12.35
C LEU A 8 21.84 18.71 10.93
N ARG A 9 20.84 18.12 10.27
CA ARG A 9 20.22 18.67 9.07
C ARG A 9 18.71 18.53 9.14
N ARG A 10 17.98 19.29 8.34
CA ARG A 10 16.54 19.14 8.12
C ARG A 10 16.24 17.79 7.48
N ALA A 11 15.19 17.12 7.94
CA ALA A 11 14.67 15.95 7.24
C ALA A 11 14.23 16.34 5.82
N THR A 12 14.52 15.51 4.83
CA THR A 12 14.04 15.72 3.46
C THR A 12 12.56 15.37 3.32
N SER A 13 12.05 14.53 4.21
CA SER A 13 10.69 14.01 4.18
C SER A 13 9.63 14.92 4.80
N LEU A 14 9.70 16.24 4.59
CA LEU A 14 8.83 17.23 5.27
C LEU A 14 7.88 17.98 4.33
N PHE A 15 6.65 18.23 4.80
CA PHE A 15 5.76 19.29 4.28
C PHE A 15 5.35 20.24 5.38
N ALA A 16 5.09 21.49 4.98
CA ALA A 16 4.43 22.48 5.81
C ALA A 16 3.06 22.85 5.23
N TYR A 17 2.02 22.92 6.06
CA TYR A 17 0.68 23.32 5.64
C TYR A 17 -0.10 24.01 6.77
N TRP A 18 -1.14 24.77 6.41
CA TRP A 18 -2.02 25.43 7.37
C TRP A 18 -3.30 24.63 7.60
N GLY A 19 -3.72 24.53 8.86
CA GLY A 19 -5.00 23.96 9.26
C GLY A 19 -5.46 24.59 10.58
N ASP A 20 -6.75 24.87 10.72
CA ASP A 20 -7.33 25.46 11.95
C ASP A 20 -6.56 26.69 12.49
N GLY A 21 -6.06 27.54 11.58
CA GLY A 21 -5.29 28.75 11.93
C GLY A 21 -3.85 28.49 12.43
N ARG A 22 -3.34 27.25 12.34
CA ARG A 22 -1.99 26.86 12.78
C ARG A 22 -1.15 26.34 11.62
N LEU A 23 0.17 26.51 11.71
CA LEU A 23 1.14 25.93 10.80
C LEU A 23 1.55 24.54 11.31
N PHE A 24 1.46 23.53 10.45
CA PHE A 24 1.83 22.15 10.71
C PHE A 24 3.04 21.75 9.89
N PHE A 25 3.91 20.94 10.49
CA PHE A 25 5.03 20.27 9.85
C PHE A 25 4.77 18.76 9.91
N HIS A 26 4.72 18.12 8.76
CA HIS A 26 4.48 16.69 8.62
C HIS A 26 5.73 16.00 8.10
N ASN A 27 6.29 15.07 8.88
CA ASN A 27 7.29 14.12 8.41
C ASN A 27 6.58 12.89 7.83
N PHE A 28 6.53 12.77 6.50
CA PHE A 28 5.76 11.71 5.83
C PHE A 28 6.39 10.32 5.95
N ALA A 29 7.72 10.23 6.08
CA ALA A 29 8.40 8.94 6.26
C ALA A 29 8.07 8.31 7.62
N LEU A 30 7.96 9.16 8.64
CA LEU A 30 7.67 8.75 10.03
C LEU A 30 6.20 8.90 10.42
N ARG A 31 5.36 9.46 9.52
CA ARG A 31 3.93 9.77 9.75
C ARG A 31 3.71 10.57 11.04
N LEU A 32 4.59 11.53 11.30
CA LEU A 32 4.56 12.38 12.48
C LEU A 32 4.19 13.81 12.07
N THR A 33 3.23 14.41 12.77
CA THR A 33 2.80 15.79 12.54
C THR A 33 2.92 16.59 13.82
N VAL A 34 3.47 17.79 13.73
CA VAL A 34 3.57 18.76 14.84
C VAL A 34 3.16 20.14 14.36
N SER A 35 2.52 20.93 15.22
CA SER A 35 2.28 22.36 14.94
C SER A 35 3.39 23.22 15.53
N ALA A 36 3.79 24.26 14.83
CA ALA A 36 4.81 25.19 15.31
C ALA A 36 4.60 26.61 14.75
N ARG A 37 5.34 27.59 15.28
CA ARG A 37 5.27 28.99 14.84
C ARG A 37 5.99 29.18 13.49
N PRO A 38 5.65 30.21 12.69
CA PRO A 38 6.28 30.47 11.39
C PRO A 38 7.81 30.57 11.41
N ILE A 39 8.41 31.12 12.48
CA ILE A 39 9.87 31.17 12.71
C ILE A 39 10.56 29.79 12.60
N THR A 40 9.80 28.71 12.78
CA THR A 40 10.30 27.34 12.60
C THR A 40 10.77 27.10 11.15
N CYS A 41 10.15 27.74 10.16
CA CYS A 41 10.59 27.64 8.77
C CYS A 41 12.02 28.16 8.59
N GLU A 42 12.36 29.31 9.20
CA GLU A 42 13.70 29.90 9.13
C GLU A 42 14.75 29.01 9.81
N LEU A 43 14.42 28.44 10.99
CA LEU A 43 15.31 27.51 11.67
C LEU A 43 15.52 26.22 10.85
N LEU A 44 14.48 25.70 10.22
CA LEU A 44 14.60 24.52 9.35
C LEU A 44 15.37 24.82 8.06
N ASP A 45 15.20 26.01 7.48
CA ASP A 45 15.96 26.47 6.31
C ASP A 45 17.45 26.65 6.62
N PHE A 46 17.77 27.17 7.81
CA PHE A 46 19.14 27.22 8.32
C PHE A 46 19.80 25.83 8.32
N PHE A 47 19.06 24.78 8.69
CA PHE A 47 19.54 23.40 8.68
C PHE A 47 19.29 22.68 7.33
N SER A 48 19.14 23.38 6.21
CA SER A 48 19.07 22.76 4.88
C SER A 48 20.28 21.86 4.58
N ASP A 49 21.44 22.20 5.13
CA ASP A 49 22.67 21.42 5.13
C ASP A 49 23.14 21.04 6.54
N TRP A 50 24.21 20.22 6.62
CA TRP A 50 24.83 19.83 7.88
C TRP A 50 25.37 21.04 8.66
N ARG A 51 24.71 21.39 9.76
CA ARG A 51 25.12 22.46 10.67
C ARG A 51 25.09 22.01 12.12
N THR A 52 25.70 22.81 12.98
CA THR A 52 25.79 22.53 14.42
C THR A 52 24.78 23.39 15.19
N SER A 53 24.41 22.95 16.39
CA SER A 53 23.59 23.77 17.29
C SER A 53 24.26 25.10 17.64
N GLN A 54 25.60 25.13 17.75
CA GLN A 54 26.35 26.35 18.01
C GLN A 54 26.27 27.34 16.84
N ALA A 55 26.33 26.86 15.60
CA ALA A 55 26.16 27.72 14.43
C ALA A 55 24.76 28.36 14.40
N ALA A 56 23.72 27.63 14.81
CA ALA A 56 22.38 28.18 14.94
C ALA A 56 22.29 29.25 16.04
N ILE A 57 22.91 29.03 17.20
CA ILE A 57 22.94 30.05 18.28
C ILE A 57 23.56 31.35 17.77
N ASN A 58 24.64 31.27 16.99
CA ASN A 58 25.30 32.45 16.43
C ASN A 58 24.43 33.14 15.36
N CYS A 59 23.70 32.37 14.55
CA CYS A 59 22.85 32.91 13.47
C CYS A 59 21.57 33.58 14.01
N PHE A 60 20.98 33.03 15.07
CA PHE A 60 19.75 33.52 15.69
C PHE A 60 20.08 34.35 16.95
N ALA A 61 20.97 35.32 16.82
CA ALA A 61 21.53 36.10 17.93
C ALA A 61 20.50 36.98 18.67
N ASP A 62 19.40 37.33 18.01
CA ASP A 62 18.27 38.05 18.63
C ASP A 62 17.50 37.20 19.65
N TYR A 63 17.79 35.91 19.72
CA TYR A 63 17.21 34.97 20.67
C TYR A 63 18.24 34.50 21.70
N THR A 64 17.79 34.16 22.90
CA THR A 64 18.69 33.60 23.91
C THR A 64 19.27 32.25 23.45
N PRO A 65 20.54 31.92 23.78
CA PRO A 65 21.12 30.62 23.48
C PRO A 65 20.27 29.45 24.02
N ARG A 66 19.64 29.63 25.19
CA ARG A 66 18.75 28.65 25.80
C ARG A 66 17.50 28.39 24.96
N SER A 67 16.85 29.44 24.44
CA SER A 67 15.66 29.28 23.59
C SER A 67 15.99 28.62 22.26
N VAL A 68 17.12 28.96 21.63
CA VAL A 68 17.56 28.31 20.37
C VAL A 68 17.85 26.83 20.59
N ARG A 69 18.61 26.47 21.64
CA ARG A 69 18.87 25.06 22.01
C ARG A 69 17.58 24.30 22.28
N SER A 70 16.64 24.91 23.00
CA SER A 70 15.33 24.31 23.27
C SER A 70 14.56 24.06 21.97
N ALA A 71 14.50 25.03 21.06
CA ALA A 71 13.84 24.88 19.76
C ALA A 71 14.46 23.73 18.95
N ILE A 72 15.79 23.69 18.83
CA ILE A 72 16.51 22.60 18.15
C ILE A 72 16.20 21.25 18.78
N SER A 73 16.22 21.16 20.11
CA SER A 73 15.89 19.93 20.82
C SER A 73 14.47 19.46 20.53
N GLN A 74 13.49 20.37 20.43
CA GLN A 74 12.13 20.03 20.04
C GLN A 74 12.06 19.56 18.58
N LEU A 75 12.79 20.22 17.66
CA LEU A 75 12.81 19.79 16.26
C LEU A 75 13.45 18.40 16.08
N VAL A 76 14.50 18.07 16.84
CA VAL A 76 15.08 16.71 16.87
C VAL A 76 14.11 15.71 17.49
N LYS A 77 13.48 16.06 18.61
CA LYS A 77 12.45 15.23 19.26
C LYS A 77 11.31 14.89 18.30
N HIS A 78 10.86 15.88 17.52
CA HIS A 78 9.79 15.74 16.53
C HIS A 78 10.30 15.36 15.13
N ARG A 79 11.57 14.95 14.99
CA ARG A 79 12.14 14.42 13.74
C ARG A 79 11.99 15.36 12.53
N LEU A 80 12.03 16.65 12.79
CA LEU A 80 12.14 17.69 11.76
C LEU A 80 13.62 18.02 11.48
N LEU A 81 14.47 17.85 12.50
CA LEU A 81 15.92 17.80 12.35
C LEU A 81 16.42 16.40 12.67
N LEU A 82 17.40 15.92 11.90
CA LEU A 82 17.99 14.60 12.03
C LEU A 82 19.49 14.72 12.36
N PRO A 83 19.95 14.04 13.43
CA PRO A 83 21.37 13.88 13.71
C PRO A 83 22.09 13.03 12.66
N LYS A 84 23.38 13.32 12.40
CA LYS A 84 24.19 12.65 11.38
C LYS A 84 24.29 11.12 11.51
N ASP A 85 24.21 10.61 12.73
CA ASP A 85 24.34 9.17 13.00
C ASP A 85 23.01 8.51 13.41
N SER A 86 21.88 9.18 13.17
CA SER A 86 20.57 8.67 13.58
C SER A 86 20.06 7.57 12.64
N PRO A 87 19.34 6.54 13.14
CA PRO A 87 18.74 5.53 12.27
C PRO A 87 17.69 6.11 11.32
N GLU A 88 16.95 7.16 11.75
CA GLU A 88 15.96 7.84 10.92
C GLU A 88 16.59 8.53 9.70
N LEU A 89 17.84 9.00 9.82
CA LEU A 89 18.58 9.57 8.69
C LEU A 89 18.80 8.55 7.57
N LYS A 90 19.06 7.29 7.91
CA LYS A 90 19.25 6.23 6.90
C LYS A 90 18.01 6.07 6.05
N GLN A 91 16.83 6.04 6.70
CA GLN A 91 15.55 5.93 6.01
C GLN A 91 15.23 7.19 5.19
N ASP A 92 15.41 8.38 5.78
CA ASP A 92 15.19 9.67 5.10
C ASP A 92 16.06 9.80 3.84
N THR A 93 17.35 9.47 3.94
CA THR A 93 18.29 9.50 2.81
C THR A 93 17.94 8.45 1.76
N HIS A 94 17.53 7.25 2.17
CA HIS A 94 17.12 6.20 1.24
C HIS A 94 15.87 6.61 0.47
N ILE A 95 14.85 7.15 1.14
CA ILE A 95 13.64 7.68 0.47
C ILE A 95 14.01 8.81 -0.50
N ALA A 96 14.78 9.80 -0.04
CA ALA A 96 15.20 10.93 -0.88
C ALA A 96 15.93 10.49 -2.15
N LYS A 97 16.73 9.42 -2.05
CA LYS A 97 17.48 8.86 -3.18
C LYS A 97 16.58 8.03 -4.11
N GLU A 98 15.80 7.11 -3.55
CA GLU A 98 15.04 6.13 -4.33
C GLU A 98 13.78 6.71 -4.96
N TRP A 99 13.26 7.82 -4.40
CA TRP A 99 12.06 8.51 -4.86
C TRP A 99 12.33 9.93 -5.34
N SER A 100 13.60 10.29 -5.64
CA SER A 100 14.00 11.65 -6.02
C SER A 100 13.08 12.27 -7.08
N ASP A 101 12.73 11.50 -8.10
CA ASP A 101 11.98 12.00 -9.25
C ASP A 101 10.47 12.11 -8.95
N TRP A 102 9.98 11.35 -7.96
CA TRP A 102 8.57 11.35 -7.56
C TRP A 102 8.29 12.21 -6.34
N LEU A 103 9.31 12.67 -5.61
CA LEU A 103 9.13 13.61 -4.51
C LEU A 103 8.95 15.04 -5.06
N PRO A 104 8.08 15.85 -4.45
CA PRO A 104 7.37 15.60 -3.18
C PRO A 104 6.09 14.76 -3.25
N GLU A 105 5.44 14.61 -4.40
CA GLU A 105 4.07 14.05 -4.48
C GLU A 105 4.00 12.55 -4.12
N GLY A 106 5.10 11.82 -4.30
CA GLY A 106 5.28 10.43 -3.90
C GLY A 106 5.14 10.20 -2.39
N SER A 107 5.21 11.26 -1.59
CA SER A 107 4.93 11.23 -0.16
C SER A 107 3.57 10.64 0.21
N PHE A 108 2.57 10.73 -0.68
CA PHE A 108 1.27 10.08 -0.47
C PHE A 108 1.42 8.59 -0.13
N HIS A 109 2.38 7.89 -0.75
CA HIS A 109 2.66 6.50 -0.44
C HIS A 109 3.04 6.32 1.04
N PHE A 110 4.05 7.05 1.50
CA PHE A 110 4.57 6.93 2.86
C PHE A 110 3.58 7.44 3.92
N SER A 111 2.91 8.56 3.66
CA SER A 111 1.92 9.16 4.57
C SER A 111 0.70 8.27 4.81
N THR A 112 0.38 7.35 3.90
CA THR A 112 -0.84 6.52 3.98
C THR A 112 -0.61 5.10 4.50
N LYS A 113 0.64 4.71 4.72
CA LYS A 113 0.97 3.40 5.29
C LYS A 113 0.43 3.24 6.72
N ASP A 114 0.10 1.99 7.08
CA ASP A 114 -0.38 1.58 8.41
C ASP A 114 -1.50 2.44 8.97
N PRO A 115 -2.61 2.64 8.23
CA PRO A 115 -3.70 3.48 8.69
C PRO A 115 -4.20 3.01 10.07
N PRO A 116 -4.75 3.93 10.89
CA PRO A 116 -5.36 3.62 12.18
C PRO A 116 -6.67 2.87 11.95
N LEU A 117 -6.56 1.56 11.69
CA LEU A 117 -7.70 0.67 11.46
C LEU A 117 -8.28 0.25 12.80
N ALA A 118 -9.52 0.68 13.07
CA ALA A 118 -10.28 0.20 14.21
C ALA A 118 -10.73 -1.25 13.97
N ASP A 119 -10.60 -2.10 15.00
CA ASP A 119 -11.26 -3.41 14.99
C ASP A 119 -12.76 -3.21 15.23
N LEU A 120 -13.50 -2.97 14.14
CA LEU A 120 -14.94 -2.75 14.18
C LEU A 120 -15.71 -4.01 14.60
N SER A 121 -15.06 -5.18 14.58
CA SER A 121 -15.73 -6.45 14.85
C SER A 121 -16.07 -6.65 16.32
N SER A 122 -15.46 -5.85 17.22
CA SER A 122 -15.79 -5.81 18.65
C SER A 122 -16.79 -4.72 19.01
N TRP A 123 -17.24 -3.91 18.04
CA TRP A 123 -18.10 -2.77 18.31
C TRP A 123 -19.57 -3.18 18.34
N SER A 124 -20.33 -2.59 19.27
CA SER A 124 -21.79 -2.76 19.29
C SER A 124 -22.43 -2.09 18.08
N LEU A 125 -23.63 -2.55 17.68
CA LEU A 125 -24.41 -1.91 16.62
C LEU A 125 -24.66 -0.43 16.90
N ASN A 126 -24.89 -0.05 18.16
CA ASN A 126 -25.07 1.35 18.55
C ASN A 126 -23.82 2.19 18.28
N ARG A 127 -22.64 1.65 18.56
CA ARG A 127 -21.36 2.32 18.26
C ARG A 127 -21.08 2.40 16.76
N LEU A 128 -21.48 1.40 15.99
CA LEU A 128 -21.39 1.46 14.52
C LEU A 128 -22.34 2.54 13.96
N LYS A 129 -23.55 2.65 14.52
CA LYS A 129 -24.49 3.72 14.14
C LYS A 129 -23.97 5.11 14.50
N SER A 130 -23.28 5.27 15.63
CA SER A 130 -22.79 6.58 16.08
C SER A 130 -21.67 7.16 15.20
N ILE A 131 -20.98 6.33 14.42
CA ILE A 131 -19.95 6.79 13.46
C ILE A 131 -20.49 7.01 12.04
N LEU A 132 -21.77 6.72 11.79
CA LEU A 132 -22.36 7.01 10.49
C LEU A 132 -22.33 8.54 10.26
N PRO A 133 -22.02 8.99 9.03
CA PRO A 133 -22.12 10.40 8.69
C PRO A 133 -23.52 10.93 9.04
N LYS A 134 -23.58 12.08 9.72
CA LYS A 134 -24.85 12.75 10.06
C LYS A 134 -25.56 13.30 8.81
N THR A 135 -24.83 13.45 7.72
CA THR A 135 -25.37 13.89 6.42
C THR A 135 -26.02 12.72 5.69
N PRO A 136 -27.14 12.94 4.97
CA PRO A 136 -27.75 11.90 4.15
C PRO A 136 -26.76 11.40 3.09
N ARG A 137 -26.87 10.12 2.72
CA ARG A 137 -26.06 9.52 1.66
C ARG A 137 -26.29 10.29 0.35
N PRO A 138 -25.24 10.74 -0.34
CA PRO A 138 -25.37 11.34 -1.66
C PRO A 138 -26.06 10.39 -2.65
N LYS A 139 -26.75 10.96 -3.65
CA LYS A 139 -27.35 10.17 -4.74
C LYS A 139 -26.25 9.36 -5.45
N ILE A 140 -26.50 8.08 -5.65
CA ILE A 140 -25.55 7.15 -6.28
C ILE A 140 -25.42 7.43 -7.79
N PHE A 141 -26.52 7.87 -8.41
CA PHE A 141 -26.58 8.14 -9.84
C PHE A 141 -26.54 9.64 -10.10
N LYS A 142 -25.70 10.04 -11.07
CA LYS A 142 -25.67 11.40 -11.60
C LYS A 142 -26.68 11.52 -12.75
N THR A 143 -27.39 12.63 -12.80
CA THR A 143 -28.17 13.05 -13.97
C THR A 143 -27.57 14.34 -14.52
N VAL A 144 -27.41 14.42 -15.84
CA VAL A 144 -26.94 15.65 -16.51
C VAL A 144 -28.16 16.51 -16.86
N LYS A 145 -28.24 17.70 -16.28
CA LYS A 145 -29.35 18.64 -16.52
C LYS A 145 -29.31 19.12 -17.97
N GLY A 146 -30.47 19.15 -18.64
CA GLY A 146 -30.61 19.62 -20.02
C GLY A 146 -30.10 18.66 -21.11
N ALA A 147 -29.53 17.52 -20.75
CA ALA A 147 -29.05 16.55 -21.74
C ALA A 147 -30.21 15.80 -22.42
N LYS A 148 -30.13 15.66 -23.75
CA LYS A 148 -31.02 14.77 -24.52
C LYS A 148 -30.79 13.33 -24.08
N LYS A 149 -31.89 12.60 -23.81
CA LYS A 149 -31.85 11.22 -23.35
C LYS A 149 -32.06 10.28 -24.52
N MET A 150 -31.24 9.25 -24.61
CA MET A 150 -31.42 8.12 -25.53
C MET A 150 -31.38 6.84 -24.69
N LEU A 151 -32.40 6.01 -24.82
CA LEU A 151 -32.41 4.70 -24.18
C LEU A 151 -31.52 3.76 -24.99
N LEU A 152 -30.68 2.99 -24.29
CA LEU A 152 -29.95 1.87 -24.90
C LEU A 152 -30.89 0.67 -25.05
N PRO A 153 -30.60 -0.26 -25.99
CA PRO A 153 -31.35 -1.50 -26.11
C PRO A 153 -31.41 -2.29 -24.80
N THR A 154 -32.40 -3.19 -24.69
CA THR A 154 -32.56 -4.08 -23.55
C THR A 154 -31.27 -4.83 -23.27
N ARG A 155 -30.92 -4.96 -21.99
CA ARG A 155 -29.74 -5.70 -21.54
C ARG A 155 -29.95 -7.19 -21.77
N ALA A 156 -29.51 -7.69 -22.91
CA ALA A 156 -29.43 -9.10 -23.24
C ALA A 156 -27.97 -9.47 -23.54
N PHE A 157 -27.48 -10.53 -22.91
CA PHE A 157 -26.14 -11.06 -23.14
C PHE A 157 -26.25 -12.53 -23.52
N PRO A 158 -25.42 -13.04 -24.46
CA PRO A 158 -25.35 -14.46 -24.72
C PRO A 158 -24.96 -15.24 -23.46
N GLU A 159 -25.62 -16.37 -23.23
CA GLU A 159 -25.17 -17.31 -22.20
C GLU A 159 -23.77 -17.79 -22.55
N SER A 160 -22.81 -17.45 -21.70
CA SER A 160 -21.40 -17.74 -21.90
C SER A 160 -20.68 -17.79 -20.56
N GLU A 161 -19.56 -18.51 -20.53
CA GLU A 161 -18.74 -18.61 -19.33
C GLU A 161 -18.24 -17.23 -18.88
N PHE A 162 -17.90 -16.35 -19.83
CA PHE A 162 -17.49 -14.98 -19.55
C PHE A 162 -18.60 -14.18 -18.85
N ALA A 163 -19.83 -14.20 -19.40
CA ALA A 163 -20.97 -13.52 -18.79
C ALA A 163 -21.29 -14.10 -17.40
N ARG A 164 -21.26 -15.44 -17.26
CA ARG A 164 -21.47 -16.12 -15.97
C ARG A 164 -20.47 -15.64 -14.92
N VAL A 165 -19.17 -15.66 -15.23
CA VAL A 165 -18.12 -15.25 -14.29
C VAL A 165 -18.27 -13.79 -13.88
N LEU A 166 -18.50 -12.88 -14.84
CA LEU A 166 -18.68 -11.46 -14.54
C LEU A 166 -19.89 -11.19 -13.63
N LEU A 167 -21.02 -11.83 -13.91
CA LEU A 167 -22.28 -11.61 -13.18
C LEU A 167 -22.32 -12.31 -11.82
N THR A 168 -21.61 -13.44 -11.66
CA THR A 168 -21.57 -14.19 -10.39
C THR A 168 -20.46 -13.76 -9.45
N ARG A 169 -19.41 -13.09 -9.95
CA ARG A 169 -18.31 -12.59 -9.12
C ARG A 169 -18.86 -11.70 -8.01
N LYS A 170 -18.52 -12.06 -6.77
CA LYS A 170 -18.84 -11.30 -5.56
C LYS A 170 -17.71 -11.40 -4.54
N THR A 171 -17.72 -10.50 -3.57
CA THR A 171 -16.79 -10.53 -2.45
C THR A 171 -17.33 -11.46 -1.38
N HIS A 172 -16.57 -12.49 -1.01
CA HIS A 172 -16.93 -13.44 0.04
C HIS A 172 -16.28 -13.07 1.38
N ARG A 173 -16.98 -13.34 2.48
CA ARG A 173 -16.48 -13.14 3.85
C ARG A 173 -16.72 -14.36 4.76
N GLU A 174 -17.12 -15.47 4.16
CA GLU A 174 -17.39 -16.74 4.82
C GLU A 174 -16.78 -17.85 3.96
N PHE A 175 -16.03 -18.74 4.59
CA PHE A 175 -15.21 -19.74 3.91
C PHE A 175 -15.35 -21.10 4.56
N SER A 176 -15.34 -22.15 3.74
CA SER A 176 -15.19 -23.52 4.20
C SER A 176 -13.80 -23.75 4.84
N LYS A 177 -13.74 -24.71 5.78
CA LYS A 177 -12.50 -25.14 6.43
C LYS A 177 -11.67 -26.10 5.57
N GLN A 178 -12.21 -26.56 4.44
CA GLN A 178 -11.51 -27.42 3.49
C GLN A 178 -10.22 -26.77 2.94
N LYS A 179 -9.27 -27.61 2.53
CA LYS A 179 -7.99 -27.19 1.95
C LYS A 179 -8.14 -26.93 0.45
N LEU A 180 -7.44 -25.93 -0.07
CA LEU A 180 -7.32 -25.71 -1.52
C LEU A 180 -6.24 -26.64 -2.10
N PRO A 181 -6.47 -27.32 -3.23
CA PRO A 181 -5.40 -28.01 -3.96
C PRO A 181 -4.30 -27.04 -4.42
N LEU A 182 -3.04 -27.46 -4.41
CA LEU A 182 -1.91 -26.65 -4.90
C LEU A 182 -2.07 -26.34 -6.39
N GLU A 183 -2.66 -27.26 -7.14
CA GLU A 183 -2.96 -27.11 -8.57
C GLU A 183 -3.85 -25.89 -8.83
N THR A 184 -4.88 -25.70 -8.00
CA THR A 184 -5.77 -24.53 -8.08
C THR A 184 -5.03 -23.22 -7.76
N VAL A 185 -4.13 -23.25 -6.78
CA VAL A 185 -3.26 -22.10 -6.47
C VAL A 185 -2.30 -21.81 -7.64
N SER A 186 -1.76 -22.85 -8.28
CA SER A 186 -0.90 -22.74 -9.46
C SER A 186 -1.64 -22.08 -10.64
N GLN A 187 -2.90 -22.47 -10.88
CA GLN A 187 -3.75 -21.87 -11.91
C GLN A 187 -4.01 -20.38 -11.63
N LEU A 188 -4.33 -20.01 -10.38
CA LEU A 188 -4.46 -18.60 -9.98
C LEU A 188 -3.17 -17.82 -10.25
N LEU A 189 -2.02 -18.32 -9.79
CA LEU A 189 -0.73 -17.66 -9.96
C LEU A 189 -0.37 -17.47 -11.45
N SER A 190 -0.57 -18.52 -12.25
CA SER A 190 -0.28 -18.51 -13.68
C SER A 190 -1.18 -17.53 -14.45
N LEU A 191 -2.49 -17.58 -14.23
CA LEU A 191 -3.45 -16.77 -14.99
C LEU A 191 -3.48 -15.30 -14.57
N VAL A 192 -3.10 -14.97 -13.34
CA VAL A 192 -3.12 -13.59 -12.83
C VAL A 192 -1.76 -12.91 -12.96
N TRP A 193 -0.67 -13.57 -12.56
CA TRP A 193 0.67 -12.96 -12.51
C TRP A 193 1.70 -13.60 -13.45
N GLY A 194 1.38 -14.74 -14.07
CA GLY A 194 2.25 -15.47 -14.99
C GLY A 194 2.48 -14.74 -16.32
N VAL A 195 3.59 -15.08 -16.97
CA VAL A 195 3.97 -14.56 -18.29
C VAL A 195 3.25 -15.37 -19.37
N THR A 196 2.45 -14.70 -20.20
CA THR A 196 1.69 -15.31 -21.32
C THR A 196 2.36 -15.13 -22.68
N GLY A 197 3.55 -14.55 -22.69
CA GLY A 197 4.35 -14.32 -23.89
C GLY A 197 5.22 -13.09 -23.77
N HIS A 198 5.74 -12.64 -24.91
CA HIS A 198 6.56 -11.46 -25.00
C HIS A 198 6.12 -10.58 -26.17
N LEU A 199 6.37 -9.28 -26.05
CA LEU A 199 6.19 -8.28 -27.09
C LEU A 199 7.57 -7.75 -27.50
N GLN A 200 7.75 -7.45 -28.78
CA GLN A 200 8.97 -6.79 -29.26
C GLN A 200 8.74 -5.29 -29.36
N SER A 201 9.62 -4.50 -28.76
CA SER A 201 9.66 -3.04 -28.88
C SER A 201 10.94 -2.61 -29.59
N PRO A 202 10.88 -1.75 -30.62
CA PRO A 202 12.08 -1.19 -31.24
C PRO A 202 12.95 -0.39 -30.27
N VAL A 203 12.34 0.25 -29.28
CA VAL A 203 13.01 1.14 -28.33
C VAL A 203 13.37 0.44 -27.03
N PHE A 204 12.52 -0.48 -26.57
CA PHE A 204 12.63 -1.08 -25.23
C PHE A 204 12.95 -2.59 -25.24
N GLY A 205 13.23 -3.16 -26.41
CA GLY A 205 13.55 -4.58 -26.57
C GLY A 205 12.39 -5.51 -26.23
N LYS A 206 12.71 -6.66 -25.63
CA LYS A 206 11.74 -7.72 -25.30
C LYS A 206 10.97 -7.38 -24.02
N LEU A 207 9.66 -7.26 -24.12
CA LEU A 207 8.75 -6.88 -23.03
C LEU A 207 7.85 -8.05 -22.63
N LEU A 208 7.51 -8.15 -21.35
CA LEU A 208 6.62 -9.20 -20.85
C LEU A 208 5.17 -8.94 -21.27
N ARG A 209 4.49 -9.99 -21.73
CA ARG A 209 3.03 -10.03 -21.89
C ARG A 209 2.43 -10.83 -20.73
N LYS A 210 1.40 -10.27 -20.09
CA LYS A 210 0.58 -10.92 -19.08
C LYS A 210 -0.90 -10.74 -19.45
N THR A 211 -1.79 -11.42 -18.73
CA THR A 211 -3.26 -11.29 -18.93
C THR A 211 -3.76 -9.91 -18.53
N SER A 212 -3.27 -9.36 -17.42
CA SER A 212 -3.55 -8.00 -16.99
C SER A 212 -2.62 -7.00 -17.69
N PRO A 213 -3.14 -5.83 -18.11
CA PRO A 213 -2.32 -4.78 -18.68
C PRO A 213 -1.41 -4.14 -17.62
N SER A 214 -0.30 -3.58 -18.08
CA SER A 214 0.61 -2.76 -17.26
C SER A 214 1.14 -1.60 -18.09
N ALA A 215 1.20 -0.41 -17.49
CA ALA A 215 1.68 0.79 -18.16
C ALA A 215 3.10 0.58 -18.73
N GLY A 216 3.27 0.81 -20.04
CA GLY A 216 4.55 0.61 -20.73
C GLY A 216 5.11 -0.82 -20.66
N ALA A 217 4.26 -1.81 -20.35
CA ALA A 217 4.63 -3.19 -20.06
C ALA A 217 5.74 -3.31 -19.01
N ARG A 218 5.72 -2.44 -17.97
CA ARG A 218 6.72 -2.42 -16.90
C ARG A 218 6.52 -3.51 -15.85
N HIS A 219 5.27 -3.92 -15.62
CA HIS A 219 4.88 -4.95 -14.64
C HIS A 219 5.57 -4.74 -13.28
N PRO A 220 5.32 -3.61 -12.59
CA PRO A 220 5.92 -3.35 -11.29
C PRO A 220 5.45 -4.34 -10.22
N GLY A 221 4.28 -4.97 -10.41
CA GLY A 221 3.65 -5.83 -9.43
C GLY A 221 4.31 -7.19 -9.26
N GLU A 222 4.69 -7.52 -8.03
CA GLU A 222 5.04 -8.88 -7.59
C GLU A 222 3.90 -9.46 -6.73
N VAL A 223 3.95 -10.77 -6.47
CA VAL A 223 2.99 -11.42 -5.58
C VAL A 223 3.66 -12.40 -4.62
N TYR A 224 3.26 -12.28 -3.37
CA TYR A 224 3.65 -13.20 -2.31
C TYR A 224 2.43 -13.98 -1.84
N LEU A 225 2.55 -15.30 -1.78
CA LEU A 225 1.53 -16.20 -1.28
C LEU A 225 1.74 -16.43 0.22
N MET A 226 0.75 -16.09 1.03
CA MET A 226 0.60 -16.60 2.39
C MET A 226 -0.28 -17.86 2.34
N ALA A 227 0.36 -19.04 2.35
CA ALA A 227 -0.33 -20.31 2.37
C ALA A 227 -0.75 -20.67 3.81
N LEU A 228 -2.06 -20.80 4.05
CA LEU A 228 -2.63 -21.21 5.35
C LEU A 228 -3.16 -22.64 5.31
N ARG A 229 -3.99 -22.95 4.31
CA ARG A 229 -4.65 -24.25 4.14
C ARG A 229 -4.61 -24.69 2.67
N VAL A 230 -3.41 -24.98 2.18
CA VAL A 230 -3.17 -25.49 0.81
C VAL A 230 -2.69 -26.94 0.90
N LYS A 231 -3.38 -27.87 0.23
CA LYS A 231 -2.98 -29.28 0.13
C LYS A 231 -1.75 -29.38 -0.77
N GLY A 232 -0.71 -30.08 -0.33
CA GLY A 232 0.55 -30.21 -1.07
C GLY A 232 1.55 -29.08 -0.84
N LEU A 233 1.23 -28.07 -0.01
CA LEU A 233 2.13 -26.98 0.34
C LEU A 233 2.13 -26.74 1.85
N ARG A 234 3.31 -26.65 2.46
CA ARG A 234 3.42 -26.32 3.89
C ARG A 234 2.94 -24.87 4.12
N ALA A 235 2.42 -24.59 5.32
CA ALA A 235 2.10 -23.21 5.67
C ALA A 235 3.39 -22.35 5.66
N GLY A 236 3.27 -21.14 5.13
CA GLY A 236 4.39 -20.21 5.03
C GLY A 236 4.11 -19.03 4.12
N LEU A 237 5.08 -18.12 4.06
CA LEU A 237 5.15 -17.03 3.10
C LEU A 237 6.05 -17.47 1.94
N TYR A 238 5.58 -17.24 0.72
CA TYR A 238 6.26 -17.64 -0.51
C TYR A 238 6.26 -16.48 -1.50
N HIS A 239 7.37 -16.27 -2.21
CA HIS A 239 7.41 -15.42 -3.40
C HIS A 239 7.05 -16.26 -4.64
N TYR A 240 6.21 -15.74 -5.54
CA TYR A 240 5.95 -16.39 -6.82
C TYR A 240 6.90 -15.87 -7.88
N HIS A 241 7.74 -16.73 -8.44
CA HIS A 241 8.67 -16.37 -9.51
C HIS A 241 8.01 -16.64 -10.88
N PRO A 242 7.49 -15.61 -11.58
CA PRO A 242 6.69 -15.81 -12.80
C PRO A 242 7.50 -16.36 -13.97
N GLY A 243 8.81 -16.11 -14.03
CA GLY A 243 9.68 -16.60 -15.12
C GLY A 243 9.92 -18.11 -15.12
N HIS A 244 9.76 -18.78 -13.97
CA HIS A 244 9.98 -20.22 -13.81
C HIS A 244 8.75 -20.95 -13.28
N HIS A 245 7.64 -20.24 -13.10
CA HIS A 245 6.40 -20.76 -12.52
C HIS A 245 6.63 -21.58 -11.23
N ARG A 246 7.30 -20.97 -10.25
CA ARG A 246 7.62 -21.63 -8.97
C ARG A 246 7.32 -20.76 -7.76
N LEU A 247 7.18 -21.39 -6.60
CA LEU A 247 7.08 -20.74 -5.30
C LEU A 247 8.40 -20.87 -4.55
N GLU A 248 8.93 -19.74 -4.09
CA GLU A 248 10.16 -19.64 -3.30
C GLU A 248 9.77 -19.36 -1.85
N ARG A 249 10.06 -20.31 -0.94
CA ARG A 249 9.66 -20.16 0.47
C ARG A 249 10.56 -19.12 1.14
N ILE A 250 9.94 -18.10 1.72
CA ILE A 250 10.62 -17.04 2.47
C ILE A 250 10.78 -17.47 3.93
N ASN A 251 9.67 -17.81 4.58
CA ASN A 251 9.66 -18.27 5.96
C ASN A 251 8.40 -19.08 6.29
N SER A 252 8.36 -19.67 7.49
CA SER A 252 7.24 -20.44 8.01
C SER A 252 6.19 -19.61 8.75
N ASN A 253 6.33 -18.28 8.77
CA ASN A 253 5.54 -17.41 9.63
C ASN A 253 4.16 -17.09 9.03
N ALA A 254 3.36 -18.11 8.78
CA ALA A 254 1.99 -17.97 8.30
C ALA A 254 0.99 -18.63 9.27
N THR A 255 0.20 -17.79 9.94
CA THR A 255 -0.89 -18.24 10.80
C THR A 255 -2.18 -17.47 10.49
N PRO A 256 -3.35 -18.05 10.78
CA PRO A 256 -4.63 -17.36 10.62
C PRO A 256 -4.70 -16.01 11.37
N ASP A 257 -4.15 -15.92 12.57
CA ASP A 257 -4.15 -14.68 13.36
C ASP A 257 -3.22 -13.63 12.76
N LYS A 258 -2.09 -14.04 12.19
CA LYS A 258 -1.20 -13.13 11.46
C LYS A 258 -1.86 -12.62 10.18
N ALA A 259 -2.57 -13.48 9.44
CA ALA A 259 -3.35 -13.10 8.27
C ALA A 259 -4.42 -12.05 8.64
N ARG A 260 -5.13 -12.27 9.74
CA ARG A 260 -6.06 -11.28 10.31
C ARG A 260 -5.35 -9.97 10.66
N LEU A 261 -4.19 -10.03 11.30
CA LEU A 261 -3.44 -8.84 11.71
C LEU A 261 -2.95 -8.02 10.52
N TYR A 262 -2.43 -8.66 9.47
CA TYR A 262 -2.02 -8.02 8.22
C TYR A 262 -3.12 -7.17 7.62
N CYS A 263 -4.37 -7.66 7.68
CA CYS A 263 -5.52 -7.03 7.06
C CYS A 263 -6.39 -6.23 8.06
N GLY A 264 -5.77 -5.51 9.00
CA GLY A 264 -6.51 -4.60 9.88
C GLY A 264 -7.46 -5.29 10.86
N ARG A 265 -7.14 -6.52 11.27
CA ARG A 265 -7.94 -7.37 12.17
C ARG A 265 -9.31 -7.80 11.65
N GLN A 266 -9.55 -7.71 10.34
CA GLN A 266 -10.78 -8.18 9.72
C GLN A 266 -10.99 -9.69 9.94
N ARG A 267 -12.10 -10.07 10.61
CA ARG A 267 -12.34 -11.45 11.07
C ARG A 267 -12.31 -12.48 9.95
N TYR A 268 -12.98 -12.20 8.83
CA TYR A 268 -13.12 -13.15 7.73
C TYR A 268 -11.79 -13.54 7.08
N VAL A 269 -10.77 -12.68 7.15
CA VAL A 269 -9.44 -12.94 6.59
C VAL A 269 -8.77 -14.12 7.27
N ARG A 270 -9.01 -14.31 8.58
CA ARG A 270 -8.53 -15.46 9.36
C ARG A 270 -8.95 -16.79 8.74
N ASP A 271 -10.15 -16.82 8.19
CA ASP A 271 -10.79 -18.03 7.68
C ASP A 271 -10.48 -18.28 6.20
N ALA A 272 -9.72 -17.41 5.53
CA ALA A 272 -9.22 -17.67 4.17
C ALA A 272 -8.27 -18.89 4.14
N ALA A 273 -8.17 -19.56 2.99
CA ALA A 273 -7.23 -20.66 2.78
C ALA A 273 -5.85 -20.17 2.30
N ALA A 274 -5.82 -19.04 1.60
CA ALA A 274 -4.59 -18.38 1.14
C ALA A 274 -4.81 -16.88 0.97
N LEU A 275 -3.75 -16.09 1.21
CA LEU A 275 -3.68 -14.68 0.84
C LEU A 275 -2.60 -14.44 -0.22
N PHE A 276 -2.84 -13.48 -1.09
CA PHE A 276 -1.95 -13.02 -2.15
C PHE A 276 -1.65 -11.55 -1.86
N LEU A 277 -0.45 -11.32 -1.35
CA LEU A 277 0.08 -10.01 -0.97
C LEU A 277 0.71 -9.40 -2.21
N MET A 278 0.05 -8.42 -2.82
CA MET A 278 0.50 -7.74 -4.03
C MET A 278 1.41 -6.59 -3.62
N THR A 279 2.67 -6.63 -4.05
CA THR A 279 3.64 -5.54 -3.84
C THR A 279 3.96 -4.88 -5.17
N ALA A 280 4.67 -3.76 -5.14
CA ALA A 280 5.22 -3.15 -6.34
C ALA A 280 6.69 -2.77 -6.14
N VAL A 281 7.52 -3.15 -7.11
CA VAL A 281 8.90 -2.68 -7.26
C VAL A 281 8.86 -1.37 -8.06
N PHE A 282 8.87 -0.23 -7.38
CA PHE A 282 8.58 1.08 -7.99
C PHE A 282 9.56 1.48 -9.09
N ARG A 283 10.85 1.13 -8.93
CA ARG A 283 11.90 1.39 -9.92
C ARG A 283 11.58 0.85 -11.31
N ARG A 284 10.84 -0.25 -11.43
CA ARG A 284 10.43 -0.81 -12.75
C ARG A 284 9.59 0.19 -13.55
N THR A 285 8.76 0.98 -12.86
CA THR A 285 7.95 2.05 -13.45
C THR A 285 8.75 3.35 -13.57
N MET A 286 9.45 3.75 -12.50
CA MET A 286 10.24 5.00 -12.47
C MET A 286 11.28 5.07 -13.59
N TRP A 287 11.90 3.93 -13.93
CA TRP A 287 12.88 3.86 -15.02
C TRP A 287 12.37 4.41 -16.36
N LYS A 288 11.06 4.30 -16.63
CA LYS A 288 10.42 4.87 -17.83
C LYS A 288 9.65 6.15 -17.56
N TYR A 289 9.15 6.34 -16.34
CA TYR A 289 8.27 7.43 -15.97
C TYR A 289 8.79 8.07 -14.67
N ASP A 290 9.68 9.03 -14.84
CA ASP A 290 10.33 9.80 -13.78
C ASP A 290 9.39 10.81 -13.09
N TYR A 291 8.18 11.03 -13.58
CA TYR A 291 7.23 11.97 -12.95
C TYR A 291 6.25 11.29 -11.97
N ALA A 292 5.95 11.94 -10.85
CA ALA A 292 5.16 11.38 -9.75
C ALA A 292 3.74 10.89 -10.11
N ARG A 293 3.12 11.43 -11.19
CA ARG A 293 1.82 10.93 -11.68
C ARG A 293 1.87 9.44 -12.03
N ALA A 294 3.04 8.90 -12.37
CA ALA A 294 3.24 7.50 -12.65
C ALA A 294 2.93 6.58 -11.44
N TYR A 295 2.98 7.08 -10.21
CA TYR A 295 2.51 6.31 -9.04
C TYR A 295 1.03 5.87 -9.20
N ARG A 296 0.18 6.69 -9.83
CA ARG A 296 -1.21 6.32 -10.10
C ARG A 296 -1.33 5.10 -11.01
N VAL A 297 -0.43 4.95 -11.98
CA VAL A 297 -0.48 3.78 -12.87
C VAL A 297 -0.04 2.51 -12.15
N VAL A 298 0.86 2.61 -11.17
CA VAL A 298 1.20 1.47 -10.30
C VAL A 298 -0.03 1.00 -9.51
N LEU A 299 -0.83 1.92 -8.99
CA LEU A 299 -2.09 1.58 -8.30
C LEU A 299 -3.12 0.96 -9.24
N LEU A 300 -3.23 1.47 -10.48
CA LEU A 300 -4.11 0.88 -11.50
C LEU A 300 -3.69 -0.53 -11.88
N ASP A 301 -2.39 -0.80 -12.03
CA ASP A 301 -1.84 -2.13 -12.29
C ASP A 301 -2.24 -3.12 -11.17
N ALA A 302 -2.11 -2.73 -9.90
CA ALA A 302 -2.58 -3.54 -8.78
C ALA A 302 -4.11 -3.79 -8.82
N GLY A 303 -4.90 -2.79 -9.22
CA GLY A 303 -6.34 -2.91 -9.44
C GLY A 303 -6.70 -3.90 -10.56
N HIS A 304 -6.00 -3.82 -11.70
CA HIS A 304 -6.18 -4.76 -12.82
C HIS A 304 -5.86 -6.19 -12.40
N LEU A 305 -4.73 -6.40 -11.70
CA LEU A 305 -4.35 -7.72 -11.19
C LEU A 305 -5.39 -8.27 -10.22
N CYS A 306 -5.89 -7.45 -9.29
CA CYS A 306 -6.89 -7.89 -8.34
C CYS A 306 -8.24 -8.20 -8.97
N GLN A 307 -8.67 -7.46 -10.00
CA GLN A 307 -9.89 -7.80 -10.71
C GLN A 307 -9.73 -9.11 -11.47
N THR A 308 -8.62 -9.31 -12.17
CA THR A 308 -8.29 -10.59 -12.82
C THR A 308 -8.28 -11.73 -11.80
N PHE A 309 -7.68 -11.52 -10.61
CA PHE A 309 -7.72 -12.47 -9.51
C PHE A 309 -9.15 -12.85 -9.12
N CYS A 310 -10.04 -11.87 -8.92
CA CYS A 310 -11.42 -12.13 -8.55
C CYS A 310 -12.16 -12.94 -9.63
N LEU A 311 -11.93 -12.65 -10.91
CA LEU A 311 -12.56 -13.35 -12.02
C LEU A 311 -12.03 -14.79 -12.16
N VAL A 312 -10.72 -14.99 -12.11
CA VAL A 312 -10.10 -16.33 -12.17
C VAL A 312 -10.53 -17.17 -10.96
N ALA A 313 -10.55 -16.59 -9.77
CA ALA A 313 -11.04 -17.28 -8.57
C ALA A 313 -12.52 -17.68 -8.70
N THR A 314 -13.37 -16.78 -9.21
CA THR A 314 -14.81 -17.07 -9.44
C THR A 314 -14.97 -18.18 -10.48
N TRP A 315 -14.18 -18.15 -11.56
CA TRP A 315 -14.17 -19.18 -12.58
C TRP A 315 -13.78 -20.56 -12.02
N LEU A 316 -12.77 -20.61 -11.14
CA LEU A 316 -12.34 -21.81 -10.42
C LEU A 316 -13.30 -22.25 -9.30
N GLY A 317 -14.47 -21.61 -9.14
CA GLY A 317 -15.44 -21.93 -8.09
C GLY A 317 -15.00 -21.54 -6.68
N LEU A 318 -14.02 -20.65 -6.55
CA LEU A 318 -13.52 -20.15 -5.27
C LEU A 318 -14.32 -18.94 -4.78
N ALA A 319 -14.12 -18.63 -3.51
CA ALA A 319 -14.69 -17.46 -2.84
C ALA A 319 -13.59 -16.38 -2.69
N PRO A 320 -13.48 -15.40 -3.60
CA PRO A 320 -12.47 -14.34 -3.49
C PRO A 320 -12.91 -13.17 -2.61
N PHE A 321 -11.93 -12.48 -2.05
CA PHE A 321 -12.07 -11.12 -1.51
C PHE A 321 -10.80 -10.31 -1.76
N CYS A 322 -10.91 -9.01 -1.49
CA CYS A 322 -9.79 -8.09 -1.59
C CYS A 322 -9.91 -7.00 -0.52
N THR A 323 -8.78 -6.45 -0.07
CA THR A 323 -8.73 -5.40 0.94
C THR A 323 -7.44 -4.59 0.85
N ALA A 324 -7.57 -3.27 1.01
CA ALA A 324 -6.46 -2.32 1.17
C ALA A 324 -6.33 -1.83 2.61
N ALA A 325 -7.03 -2.46 3.56
CA ALA A 325 -6.90 -2.17 4.98
C ALA A 325 -5.71 -2.96 5.55
N LEU A 326 -4.50 -2.42 5.39
CA LEU A 326 -3.25 -3.13 5.61
C LEU A 326 -2.47 -2.66 6.85
N LYS A 327 -1.61 -3.54 7.35
CA LYS A 327 -0.47 -3.22 8.23
C LYS A 327 0.81 -3.35 7.41
N ASP A 328 1.04 -2.35 6.57
CA ASP A 328 2.10 -2.29 5.56
C ASP A 328 3.47 -2.63 6.16
N THR A 329 3.90 -1.91 7.20
CA THR A 329 5.23 -2.11 7.82
C THR A 329 5.40 -3.53 8.36
N LEU A 330 4.32 -4.12 8.89
CA LEU A 330 4.34 -5.49 9.41
C LEU A 330 4.48 -6.51 8.28
N ILE A 331 3.71 -6.34 7.20
CA ILE A 331 3.77 -7.22 6.02
C ILE A 331 5.17 -7.14 5.40
N GLU A 332 5.67 -5.92 5.17
CA GLU A 332 6.96 -5.66 4.53
C GLU A 332 8.12 -6.29 5.31
N ARG A 333 8.13 -6.12 6.63
CA ARG A 333 9.12 -6.76 7.51
C ARG A 333 9.10 -8.28 7.40
N ASP A 334 7.91 -8.89 7.43
CA ASP A 334 7.78 -10.35 7.40
C ASP A 334 8.04 -10.94 5.99
N LEU A 335 7.95 -10.12 4.94
CA LEU A 335 8.38 -10.45 3.58
C LEU A 335 9.88 -10.20 3.34
N GLY A 336 10.53 -9.38 4.18
CA GLY A 336 11.94 -9.00 4.02
C GLY A 336 12.17 -7.90 2.98
N ILE A 337 11.16 -7.06 2.71
CA ILE A 337 11.25 -5.91 1.80
C ILE A 337 11.34 -4.60 2.58
N ASP A 338 11.93 -3.58 1.97
CA ASP A 338 12.30 -2.32 2.66
C ASP A 338 11.15 -1.32 2.81
N GLY A 339 10.02 -1.53 2.12
CA GLY A 339 8.90 -0.60 2.10
C GLY A 339 9.22 0.72 1.38
N ILE A 340 10.31 0.78 0.62
CA ILE A 340 10.77 1.99 -0.09
C ILE A 340 10.98 1.66 -1.56
N CYS A 341 11.87 0.71 -1.88
CA CYS A 341 12.06 0.19 -3.23
C CYS A 341 10.89 -0.73 -3.64
N GLU A 342 10.42 -1.53 -2.69
CA GLU A 342 9.28 -2.42 -2.84
C GLU A 342 8.33 -2.30 -1.65
N SER A 343 7.04 -2.15 -1.92
CA SER A 343 6.02 -2.01 -0.88
C SER A 343 4.73 -2.75 -1.22
N VAL A 344 4.03 -3.23 -0.19
CA VAL A 344 2.71 -3.84 -0.34
C VAL A 344 1.68 -2.79 -0.71
N LEU A 345 0.83 -3.10 -1.68
CA LEU A 345 -0.22 -2.18 -2.15
C LEU A 345 -1.62 -2.73 -1.90
N TYR A 346 -1.78 -4.05 -2.02
CA TYR A 346 -3.09 -4.67 -2.01
C TYR A 346 -3.03 -6.12 -1.56
N VAL A 347 -4.05 -6.59 -0.85
CA VAL A 347 -4.17 -8.01 -0.49
C VAL A 347 -5.45 -8.57 -1.07
N ALA A 348 -5.32 -9.69 -1.77
CA ALA A 348 -6.44 -10.53 -2.14
C ALA A 348 -6.39 -11.86 -1.37
N GLY A 349 -7.52 -12.52 -1.21
CA GLY A 349 -7.55 -13.82 -0.54
C GLY A 349 -8.67 -14.69 -1.10
N VAL A 350 -8.51 -15.99 -0.90
CA VAL A 350 -9.46 -17.01 -1.35
C VAL A 350 -9.63 -18.10 -0.31
N GLY A 351 -10.83 -18.66 -0.32
CA GLY A 351 -11.13 -19.97 0.25
C GLY A 351 -12.14 -20.68 -0.65
N LEU A 352 -12.62 -21.84 -0.20
CA LEU A 352 -13.81 -22.44 -0.79
C LEU A 352 -15.06 -21.74 -0.21
N PRO A 353 -16.13 -21.54 -1.01
CA PRO A 353 -17.38 -21.04 -0.49
C PRO A 353 -17.84 -21.85 0.73
N ALA A 354 -18.33 -21.18 1.78
CA ALA A 354 -19.07 -21.89 2.82
C ALA A 354 -20.29 -22.56 2.17
N ILE A 355 -20.56 -23.83 2.50
CA ILE A 355 -21.81 -24.47 2.08
C ILE A 355 -22.92 -23.67 2.76
N LEU A 356 -23.69 -22.93 1.96
CA LEU A 356 -24.94 -22.36 2.43
C LEU A 356 -25.85 -23.55 2.74
N ALA A 357 -26.35 -23.65 3.98
CA ALA A 357 -27.61 -24.34 4.18
C ALA A 357 -28.59 -23.75 3.14
N PRO A 358 -29.39 -24.57 2.42
CA PRO A 358 -30.32 -24.05 1.44
C PRO A 358 -31.17 -22.98 2.13
N VAL A 359 -31.16 -21.78 1.55
CA VAL A 359 -32.03 -20.70 1.98
C VAL A 359 -33.45 -21.23 1.79
N LYS A 360 -34.17 -21.44 2.90
CA LYS A 360 -35.58 -21.82 2.88
C LYS A 360 -36.42 -20.72 2.26
#